data_AF-A8TQB9-F1
#
_entry.id   AF-A8TQB9-F1
#
_cell.length_a   1.000
_cell.length_b   1.000
_cell.length_c   1.000
_cell.angle_alpha   90.00
_cell.angle_beta   90.00
_cell.angle_gamma   90.00
#
_symmetry.space_group_name_H-M   'P 1'
#
loop_
_entity.id
_entity.type
_entity.pdbx_description
1 polymer ?
#
loop_
_entity_poly.entity_id
_entity_poly.type
_entity_poly.pdbx_seq_one_letter_code
_entity_poly.pdbx_strand_id
1 'polypeptide(L)'
;MLDRLLEDERISFDGISATSAGSMNAAALAFGLIEDGRDGAKRALAAFWKRVGEVGAASPLQPTLWDRMQHDHSLLHSPMFLAFDLMSRVMSPYELNPLNINPLRRVLEETIDFEAIRRHCPVKLYLSATNVRTGKIRLFGKEEISVDAVLASACLPFLFHTEPVAE
;
A
#
# COMPACT_ATOMS: atom_id res chain seq x y z
N MET A 1 6.27 4.66 -13.25
CA MET A 1 6.43 6.14 -13.17
C MET A 1 7.61 6.50 -12.27
N LEU A 2 7.63 6.04 -11.01
CA LEU A 2 8.74 6.33 -10.08
C LEU A 2 10.10 5.90 -10.63
N ASP A 3 10.19 4.75 -11.32
CA ASP A 3 11.45 4.28 -11.92
C ASP A 3 12.05 5.32 -12.89
N ARG A 4 11.21 5.94 -13.73
CA ARG A 4 11.64 6.99 -14.66
C ARG A 4 12.09 8.26 -13.95
N LEU A 5 11.41 8.64 -12.86
CA LEU A 5 11.82 9.78 -12.04
C LEU A 5 13.13 9.48 -11.27
N LEU A 6 13.37 8.22 -10.93
CA LEU A 6 14.60 7.75 -10.28
C LEU A 6 15.78 7.60 -11.24
N GLU A 7 15.52 7.37 -12.53
CA GLU A 7 16.52 7.34 -13.61
C GLU A 7 16.98 8.73 -14.05
N ASP A 8 16.11 9.75 -13.98
CA ASP A 8 16.47 11.11 -14.36
C ASP A 8 17.21 11.84 -13.23
N GLU A 9 18.53 11.92 -13.34
CA GLU A 9 19.42 12.58 -12.37
C GLU A 9 19.21 14.10 -12.29
N ARG A 10 18.52 14.71 -13.26
CA ARG A 10 18.22 16.15 -13.24
C ARG A 10 17.08 16.51 -12.29
N ILE A 11 16.32 15.51 -11.84
CA ILE A 11 15.20 15.67 -10.93
C ILE A 11 15.73 15.48 -9.50
N SER A 12 15.20 16.20 -8.52
CA SER A 12 15.41 15.93 -7.10
C SER A 12 14.06 15.89 -6.39
N PHE A 13 14.01 15.20 -5.26
CA PHE A 13 12.79 15.11 -4.46
C PHE A 13 12.92 16.01 -3.24
N ASP A 14 12.16 17.09 -3.18
CA ASP A 14 12.06 17.93 -1.96
C ASP A 14 10.97 17.42 -1.00
N GLY A 15 9.95 16.75 -1.54
CA GLY A 15 8.87 16.17 -0.77
C GLY A 15 7.96 15.26 -1.59
N ILE A 16 7.26 14.39 -0.87
CA ILE A 16 6.34 13.38 -1.37
C ILE A 16 5.05 13.50 -0.57
N SER A 17 3.94 13.64 -1.28
CA SER A 17 2.60 13.49 -0.71
C SER A 17 1.92 12.30 -1.38
N ALA A 18 1.26 11.46 -0.59
CA ALA A 18 0.67 10.23 -1.11
C ALA A 18 -0.64 9.84 -0.42
N THR A 19 -1.44 9.08 -1.16
CA THR A 19 -2.77 8.56 -0.75
C THR A 19 -2.95 7.16 -1.33
N SER A 20 -3.69 6.29 -0.63
CA SER A 20 -4.01 4.93 -1.09
C SER A 20 -2.76 4.12 -1.42
N ALA A 21 -2.73 3.38 -2.53
CA ALA A 21 -1.55 2.60 -2.94
C ALA A 21 -0.28 3.46 -3.10
N GLY A 22 -0.43 4.77 -3.29
CA GLY A 22 0.69 5.71 -3.29
C GLY A 22 1.42 5.78 -1.95
N SER A 23 0.74 5.57 -0.81
CA SER A 23 1.37 5.65 0.52
C SER A 23 2.41 4.56 0.72
N MET A 24 2.12 3.34 0.24
CA MET A 24 3.03 2.20 0.27
C MET A 24 4.26 2.46 -0.61
N ASN A 25 4.04 2.96 -1.83
CA ASN A 25 5.13 3.35 -2.72
C ASN A 25 5.99 4.46 -2.12
N ALA A 26 5.37 5.47 -1.51
CA ALA A 26 6.07 6.59 -0.90
C ALA A 26 6.92 6.15 0.30
N ALA A 27 6.41 5.23 1.13
CA ALA A 27 7.16 4.66 2.25
C ALA A 27 8.36 3.83 1.77
N ALA A 28 8.16 2.93 0.79
CA ALA A 28 9.23 2.12 0.23
C ALA A 28 10.30 2.99 -0.47
N LEU A 29 9.86 4.02 -1.20
CA LEU A 29 10.75 5.00 -1.83
C LEU A 29 11.58 5.75 -0.78
N ALA A 30 10.92 6.31 0.24
CA ALA A 30 11.56 7.06 1.32
C ALA A 30 12.59 6.21 2.06
N PHE A 31 12.26 4.95 2.36
CA PHE A 31 13.19 4.03 2.99
C PHE A 31 14.39 3.72 2.09
N GLY A 32 14.17 3.37 0.82
CA GLY A 32 15.28 3.09 -0.08
C GLY A 32 16.17 4.31 -0.37
N LEU A 33 15.62 5.53 -0.34
CA LEU A 33 16.40 6.77 -0.44
C LEU A 33 17.37 6.94 0.74
N ILE A 34 17.02 6.45 1.93
CA ILE A 34 17.88 6.48 3.12
C ILE A 34 19.04 5.50 2.96
N GLU A 35 18.76 4.29 2.46
CA GLU A 35 19.73 3.21 2.37
C GLU A 35 20.85 3.51 1.35
N ASP A 36 20.48 3.91 0.13
CA ASP A 36 21.44 4.06 -0.98
C ASP A 36 20.89 5.01 -2.06
N GLY A 37 20.22 6.09 -1.63
CA GLY A 37 19.68 7.10 -2.52
C GLY A 37 18.77 6.51 -3.60
N ARG A 38 19.00 6.92 -4.86
CA ARG A 38 18.16 6.53 -5.99
C ARG A 38 18.16 5.03 -6.25
N ASP A 39 19.31 4.38 -6.10
CA ASP A 39 19.43 2.95 -6.36
C ASP A 39 18.82 2.14 -5.22
N GLY A 40 18.99 2.58 -3.98
CA GLY A 40 18.27 2.02 -2.83
C GLY A 40 16.76 2.14 -3.00
N ALA A 41 16.27 3.29 -3.45
CA ALA A 41 14.85 3.54 -3.74
C ALA A 41 14.27 2.57 -4.79
N LYS A 42 14.97 2.34 -5.90
CA LYS A 42 14.57 1.36 -6.93
C LYS A 42 14.52 -0.05 -6.36
N ARG A 43 15.56 -0.46 -5.61
CA ARG A 43 15.64 -1.79 -5.00
C ARG A 43 14.53 -2.01 -3.97
N ALA A 44 14.27 -1.03 -3.11
CA ALA A 44 13.23 -1.11 -2.08
C ALA A 44 11.83 -1.24 -2.71
N LEU A 45 11.52 -0.45 -3.73
CA LEU A 45 10.26 -0.56 -4.48
C LEU A 45 10.09 -1.94 -5.12
N ALA A 46 11.12 -2.45 -5.80
CA ALA A 46 11.08 -3.76 -6.44
C ALA A 46 10.92 -4.89 -5.41
N ALA A 47 11.65 -4.82 -4.30
CA ALA A 47 11.58 -5.80 -3.21
C ALA A 47 10.19 -5.81 -2.56
N PHE A 48 9.63 -4.64 -2.27
CA PHE A 48 8.30 -4.49 -1.71
C PHE A 48 7.24 -5.16 -2.61
N TRP A 49 7.20 -4.80 -3.90
CA TRP A 49 6.20 -5.35 -4.81
C TRP A 49 6.39 -6.83 -5.10
N LYS A 50 7.64 -7.31 -5.14
CA LYS A 50 7.94 -8.74 -5.22
C LYS A 50 7.34 -9.47 -4.01
N ARG A 51 7.56 -8.93 -2.80
CA ARG A 51 7.03 -9.52 -1.56
C ARG A 51 5.51 -9.50 -1.50
N VAL A 52 4.88 -8.40 -1.91
CA VAL A 52 3.42 -8.31 -2.07
C VAL A 52 2.92 -9.38 -3.04
N GLY A 53 3.60 -9.59 -4.17
CA GLY A 53 3.28 -10.63 -5.15
C GLY A 53 3.43 -12.05 -4.60
N GLU A 54 4.49 -12.34 -3.85
CA GLU A 54 4.69 -13.64 -3.18
C GLU A 54 3.60 -13.95 -2.17
N VAL A 55 3.24 -12.96 -1.33
CA VAL A 55 2.17 -13.10 -0.33
C VAL A 55 0.80 -13.21 -1.02
N GLY A 56 0.60 -12.45 -2.10
CA GLY A 56 -0.58 -12.55 -2.94
C GLY A 56 -0.73 -13.93 -3.57
N ALA A 57 0.34 -14.52 -4.11
CA ALA A 57 0.34 -15.85 -4.72
C ALA A 57 0.16 -17.00 -3.71
N ALA A 58 0.54 -16.78 -2.45
CA ALA A 58 0.31 -17.72 -1.35
C ALA A 58 -1.10 -17.62 -0.75
N SER A 59 -1.91 -16.63 -1.16
CA SER A 59 -3.28 -16.44 -0.65
C SER A 59 -4.22 -17.52 -1.21
N PRO A 60 -5.10 -18.12 -0.39
CA PRO A 60 -6.13 -19.05 -0.85
C PRO A 60 -7.18 -18.40 -1.77
N LEU A 61 -7.23 -17.06 -1.81
CA LEU A 61 -8.03 -16.28 -2.75
C LEU A 61 -7.20 -15.99 -4.03
N GLN A 62 -7.01 -17.01 -4.87
CA GLN A 62 -6.43 -16.86 -6.21
C GLN A 62 -7.54 -16.66 -7.27
N PRO A 63 -7.25 -15.93 -8.37
CA PRO A 63 -8.05 -16.04 -9.58
C PRO A 63 -8.16 -17.51 -10.01
N THR A 64 -9.36 -17.95 -10.38
CA THR A 64 -9.59 -19.36 -10.69
C THR A 64 -8.81 -19.78 -11.93
N LEU A 65 -8.53 -21.08 -12.09
CA LEU A 65 -7.83 -21.63 -13.26
C LEU A 65 -8.50 -21.23 -14.59
N TRP A 66 -9.82 -20.95 -14.56
CA TRP A 66 -10.60 -20.47 -15.68
C TRP A 66 -10.24 -19.02 -16.09
N ASP A 67 -9.97 -18.14 -15.12
CA ASP A 67 -9.56 -16.74 -15.35
C ASP A 67 -8.15 -16.67 -15.97
N ARG A 68 -7.25 -17.58 -15.61
CA ARG A 68 -5.88 -17.65 -16.16
C ARG A 68 -5.85 -18.17 -17.59
N MET A 69 -6.85 -18.95 -18.00
CA MET A 69 -6.89 -19.62 -19.30
C MET A 69 -7.38 -18.70 -20.42
N GLN A 70 -8.11 -17.61 -20.10
CA GLN A 70 -8.71 -16.73 -21.10
C GLN A 70 -7.81 -15.59 -21.60
N HIS A 71 -6.59 -15.40 -21.06
CA HIS A 71 -5.64 -14.32 -21.48
C HIS A 71 -6.26 -12.91 -21.55
N ASP A 72 -7.40 -12.71 -20.91
CA ASP A 72 -8.08 -11.41 -20.83
C ASP A 72 -7.79 -10.79 -19.47
N HIS A 73 -6.93 -9.77 -19.47
CA HIS A 73 -6.64 -8.95 -18.30
C HIS A 73 -7.73 -7.89 -18.04
N SER A 74 -8.84 -7.92 -18.79
CA SER A 74 -10.02 -7.09 -18.55
C SER A 74 -10.94 -7.76 -17.52
N LEU A 75 -10.76 -7.42 -16.25
CA LEU A 75 -11.65 -7.85 -15.14
C LEU A 75 -13.06 -7.22 -15.20
N LEU A 76 -13.39 -6.47 -16.25
CA LEU A 76 -14.65 -5.72 -16.34
C LEU A 76 -15.87 -6.60 -16.67
N HIS A 77 -15.69 -7.84 -17.12
CA HIS A 77 -16.80 -8.71 -17.57
C HIS A 77 -16.88 -10.07 -16.85
N SER A 78 -16.05 -10.31 -15.82
CA SER A 78 -16.15 -11.55 -15.05
C SER A 78 -17.40 -11.51 -14.16
N PRO A 79 -18.36 -12.45 -14.31
CA PRO A 79 -19.52 -12.58 -13.42
C PRO A 79 -19.11 -12.77 -11.95
N MET A 80 -17.88 -13.23 -11.73
CA MET A 80 -17.27 -13.38 -10.40
C MET A 80 -16.82 -12.04 -9.81
N PHE A 81 -16.31 -11.10 -10.61
CA PHE A 81 -15.98 -9.74 -10.16
C PHE A 81 -17.25 -8.95 -9.85
N LEU A 82 -18.31 -9.12 -10.66
CA LEU A 82 -19.62 -8.55 -10.35
C LEU A 82 -20.25 -9.20 -9.10
N ALA A 83 -20.11 -10.51 -8.92
CA ALA A 83 -20.55 -11.19 -7.71
C ALA A 83 -19.72 -10.77 -6.48
N PHE A 84 -18.43 -10.49 -6.64
CA PHE A 84 -17.54 -9.99 -5.58
C PHE A 84 -17.79 -8.51 -5.25
N ASP A 85 -18.05 -7.65 -6.24
CA ASP A 85 -18.49 -6.26 -6.04
C ASP A 85 -19.89 -6.21 -5.40
N LEU A 86 -20.78 -7.13 -5.76
CA LEU A 86 -22.07 -7.26 -5.10
C LEU A 86 -21.91 -7.80 -3.67
N MET A 87 -21.11 -8.86 -3.46
CA MET A 87 -20.82 -9.43 -2.14
C MET A 87 -20.11 -8.46 -1.21
N SER A 88 -19.17 -7.66 -1.70
CA SER A 88 -18.44 -6.65 -0.91
C SER A 88 -19.32 -5.46 -0.48
N ARG A 89 -20.49 -5.31 -1.10
CA ARG A 89 -21.53 -4.33 -0.71
C ARG A 89 -22.56 -4.89 0.27
N VAL A 90 -22.68 -6.22 0.42
CA VAL A 90 -23.63 -6.88 1.35
C VAL A 90 -22.96 -7.57 2.53
N MET A 91 -21.69 -7.99 2.42
CA MET A 91 -20.93 -8.60 3.51
C MET A 91 -20.04 -7.57 4.18
N SER A 92 -20.10 -7.50 5.51
CA SER A 92 -19.25 -6.58 6.26
C SER A 92 -17.81 -7.11 6.34
N PRO A 93 -16.78 -6.24 6.42
CA PRO A 93 -15.37 -6.65 6.59
C PRO A 93 -15.15 -7.64 7.74
N TYR A 94 -16.03 -7.60 8.76
CA TYR A 94 -16.03 -8.47 9.94
C TYR A 94 -16.31 -9.96 9.62
N GLU A 95 -16.95 -10.26 8.50
CA GLU A 95 -17.27 -11.65 8.12
C GLU A 95 -16.20 -12.29 7.22
N LEU A 96 -15.36 -11.48 6.56
CA LEU A 96 -14.34 -11.94 5.61
C LEU A 96 -12.96 -12.15 6.25
N ASN A 97 -12.66 -11.51 7.38
CA ASN A 97 -11.37 -11.65 8.09
C ASN A 97 -11.53 -11.77 9.62
N PRO A 98 -12.15 -12.85 10.13
CA PRO A 98 -12.36 -13.05 11.57
C PRO A 98 -11.08 -13.17 12.40
N LEU A 99 -9.91 -13.39 11.76
CA LEU A 99 -8.60 -13.52 12.40
C LEU A 99 -7.75 -12.23 12.35
N ASN A 100 -8.24 -11.16 11.70
CA ASN A 100 -7.54 -9.88 11.51
C ASN A 100 -6.07 -10.01 11.05
N ILE A 101 -5.76 -11.03 10.25
CA ILE A 101 -4.40 -11.17 9.70
C ILE A 101 -4.29 -10.17 8.56
N ASN A 102 -3.43 -9.18 8.73
CA ASN A 102 -3.12 -8.19 7.69
C ASN A 102 -1.78 -8.57 7.01
N PRO A 103 -1.80 -9.39 5.95
CA PRO A 103 -0.57 -9.77 5.24
C PRO A 103 0.21 -8.55 4.75
N LEU A 104 -0.45 -7.44 4.39
CA LEU A 104 0.22 -6.22 3.95
C LEU A 104 0.93 -5.51 5.10
N ARG A 105 0.35 -5.49 6.31
CA ARG A 105 1.04 -5.00 7.52
C ARG A 105 2.37 -5.70 7.70
N ARG A 106 2.35 -7.04 7.65
CA ARG A 106 3.55 -7.86 7.80
C ARG A 106 4.58 -7.55 6.72
N VAL A 107 4.16 -7.42 5.45
CA VAL A 107 5.07 -7.05 4.37
C VAL A 107 5.69 -5.68 4.63
N LEU A 108 4.90 -4.68 5.03
CA LEU A 108 5.39 -3.34 5.34
C LEU A 108 6.42 -3.38 6.49
N GLU A 109 6.11 -4.07 7.58
CA GLU A 109 7.01 -4.21 8.74
C GLU A 109 8.31 -4.97 8.40
N GLU A 110 8.23 -5.99 7.52
CA GLU A 110 9.41 -6.77 7.09
C GLU A 110 10.30 -6.01 6.08
N THR A 111 9.74 -5.05 5.35
CA THR A 111 10.44 -4.41 4.22
C THR A 111 10.81 -2.94 4.45
N ILE A 112 10.23 -2.28 5.45
CA ILE A 112 10.36 -0.84 5.68
C ILE A 112 10.67 -0.57 7.15
N ASP A 113 11.83 0.05 7.41
CA ASP A 113 12.12 0.62 8.72
C ASP A 113 11.50 2.03 8.85
N PHE A 114 10.34 2.08 9.49
CA PHE A 114 9.63 3.33 9.74
C PHE A 114 10.36 4.24 10.74
N GLU A 115 11.18 3.71 11.65
CA GLU A 115 11.97 4.53 12.57
C GLU A 115 13.10 5.25 11.82
N ALA A 116 13.76 4.56 10.90
CA ALA A 116 14.72 5.16 9.98
C ALA A 116 14.08 6.28 9.15
N ILE A 117 12.87 6.08 8.62
CA ILE A 117 12.13 7.13 7.90
C ILE A 117 11.91 8.35 8.79
N ARG A 118 11.41 8.17 10.02
CA ARG A 118 11.17 9.30 10.92
C ARG A 118 12.44 10.05 11.27
N ARG A 119 13.60 9.38 11.39
CA ARG A 119 14.85 10.04 11.79
C ARG A 119 15.65 10.64 10.63
N HIS A 120 15.75 9.91 9.53
CA HIS A 120 16.77 10.13 8.50
C HIS A 120 16.22 10.37 7.10
N CYS A 121 14.89 10.37 6.91
CA CYS A 121 14.33 10.56 5.58
C CYS A 121 14.84 11.87 4.93
N PRO A 122 15.48 11.80 3.74
CA PRO A 122 16.06 12.96 3.08
C PRO A 122 15.00 13.87 2.44
N VAL A 123 13.73 13.45 2.43
CA VAL A 123 12.63 14.14 1.75
C VAL A 123 11.46 14.34 2.71
N LYS A 124 10.66 15.40 2.49
CA LYS A 124 9.46 15.63 3.31
C LYS A 124 8.37 14.63 2.90
N LEU A 125 8.00 13.70 3.79
CA LEU A 125 6.97 12.71 3.51
C LEU A 125 5.66 13.06 4.22
N TYR A 126 4.57 13.07 3.45
CA TYR A 126 3.21 13.27 3.94
C TYR A 126 2.28 12.19 3.40
N LEU A 127 1.49 11.58 4.28
CA LEU A 127 0.46 10.62 3.90
C LEU A 127 -0.90 11.18 4.23
N SER A 128 -1.89 10.94 3.38
CA SER A 128 -3.26 11.39 3.63
C SER A 128 -4.22 10.21 3.70
N ALA A 129 -5.13 10.26 4.65
CA ALA A 129 -6.21 9.28 4.82
C ALA A 129 -7.54 10.02 5.02
N THR A 130 -8.64 9.35 4.68
CA THR A 130 -9.99 9.88 4.94
C THR A 130 -10.49 9.33 6.27
N ASN A 131 -10.83 10.22 7.20
CA ASN A 131 -11.50 9.83 8.44
C ASN A 131 -12.96 9.50 8.13
N VAL A 132 -13.31 8.21 8.23
CA VAL A 132 -14.65 7.70 7.90
C VAL A 132 -15.76 8.22 8.81
N ARG A 133 -15.45 8.63 10.05
CA ARG A 133 -16.44 9.16 11.00
C ARG A 133 -16.83 10.60 10.69
N THR A 134 -15.88 11.39 10.18
CA THR A 134 -16.06 12.85 9.98
C THR A 134 -16.08 13.26 8.51
N GLY A 135 -15.65 12.39 7.60
CA GLY A 135 -15.45 12.69 6.18
C GLY A 135 -14.26 13.59 5.88
N LYS A 136 -13.49 14.00 6.90
CA LYS A 136 -12.36 14.93 6.76
C LYS A 136 -11.07 14.20 6.39
N ILE A 137 -10.16 14.92 5.73
CA ILE A 137 -8.81 14.43 5.44
C ILE A 137 -7.98 14.54 6.73
N ARG A 138 -7.32 13.45 7.10
CA ARG A 138 -6.23 13.42 8.07
C ARG A 138 -4.91 13.38 7.30
N LEU A 139 -3.97 14.24 7.68
CA LEU A 139 -2.61 14.25 7.15
C LEU A 139 -1.66 13.72 8.22
N PHE A 140 -0.84 12.74 7.86
CA PHE A 140 0.25 12.23 8.68
C PHE A 140 1.55 12.91 8.26
N GLY A 141 2.17 13.62 9.20
CA GLY A 141 3.48 14.24 9.02
C GLY A 141 4.63 13.31 9.38
N LYS A 142 5.86 13.81 9.23
CA LYS A 142 7.12 13.09 9.49
C LYS A 142 7.09 12.24 10.77
N GLU A 143 6.70 12.81 11.91
CA GLU A 143 6.72 12.12 13.20
C GLU A 143 5.65 11.02 13.34
N GLU A 144 4.59 11.08 12.53
CA GLU A 144 3.47 10.14 12.55
C GLU A 144 3.62 9.03 11.50
N ILE A 145 4.69 9.04 10.70
CA ILE A 145 4.92 8.01 9.70
C ILE A 145 5.16 6.66 10.38
N SER A 146 4.22 5.75 10.17
CA SER A 146 4.21 4.40 10.70
C SER A 146 3.50 3.46 9.73
N VAL A 147 3.58 2.15 10.02
CA VAL A 147 2.78 1.15 9.32
C VAL A 147 1.28 1.46 9.39
N ASP A 148 0.78 1.97 10.52
CA ASP A 148 -0.63 2.33 10.70
C ASP A 148 -1.01 3.52 9.83
N ALA A 149 -0.16 4.54 9.73
CA ALA A 149 -0.39 5.69 8.85
C ALA A 149 -0.45 5.27 7.37
N VAL A 150 0.44 4.35 6.95
CA VAL A 150 0.44 3.80 5.59
C VAL A 150 -0.83 3.00 5.33
N LEU A 151 -1.22 2.11 6.23
CA LEU A 151 -2.42 1.27 6.10
C LEU A 151 -3.72 2.09 6.14
N ALA A 152 -3.81 3.07 7.04
CA ALA A 152 -4.93 4.00 7.10
C ALA A 152 -5.08 4.80 5.81
N SER A 153 -3.95 5.22 5.21
CA SER A 153 -3.92 5.89 3.91
C SER A 153 -4.26 4.94 2.75
N ALA A 154 -3.88 3.66 2.84
CA ALA A 154 -4.02 2.68 1.77
C ALA A 154 -5.47 2.38 1.37
N CYS A 155 -6.44 2.64 2.25
CA CYS A 155 -7.88 2.49 2.03
C CYS A 155 -8.23 1.23 1.21
N LEU A 156 -8.08 0.06 1.82
CA LEU A 156 -8.64 -1.20 1.32
C LEU A 156 -9.88 -1.58 2.14
N PRO A 157 -10.99 -0.82 2.07
CA PRO A 157 -12.16 -1.01 2.92
C PRO A 157 -12.87 -2.35 2.69
N PHE A 158 -12.63 -3.00 1.55
CA PHE A 158 -13.26 -4.28 1.19
C PHE A 158 -12.40 -5.51 1.54
N LEU A 159 -11.15 -5.32 1.98
CA LEU A 159 -10.24 -6.42 2.34
C LEU A 159 -9.81 -6.38 3.82
N PHE A 160 -9.86 -5.21 4.47
CA PHE A 160 -9.32 -5.03 5.81
C PHE A 160 -10.19 -4.11 6.67
N HIS A 161 -10.10 -4.30 7.99
CA HIS A 161 -10.73 -3.45 8.98
C HIS A 161 -10.17 -2.03 8.88
N THR A 162 -11.00 -1.01 9.15
CA THR A 162 -10.49 0.36 9.31
C THR A 162 -9.54 0.41 10.50
N GLU A 163 -8.28 0.70 10.23
CA GLU A 163 -7.25 0.85 11.27
C GLU A 163 -7.53 2.12 12.10
N PRO A 164 -7.74 1.98 13.42
CA PRO A 164 -7.90 3.14 14.29
C PRO A 164 -6.57 3.86 14.39
N VAL A 165 -6.53 5.12 13.98
CA VAL A 165 -5.37 5.99 14.22
C VAL A 165 -5.76 7.04 15.24
N ALA A 166 -4.90 7.25 16.24
CA ALA A 166 -5.13 8.27 17.27
C ALA A 166 -5.34 9.65 16.63
N GLU A 167 -6.24 10.45 17.21
CA GLU A 167 -6.51 11.82 16.75
C GLU A 167 -5.32 12.75 16.97
#